data_AF-A0AAU3NCT2-F1
#
_entry.id   AF-A0AAU3NCT2-F1
#
_cell.length_a   1.000
_cell.length_b   1.000
_cell.length_c   1.000
_cell.angle_alpha   90.00
_cell.angle_beta   90.00
_cell.angle_gamma   90.00
#
_symmetry.space_group_name_H-M   'P 1'
#
loop_
_entity.id
_entity.type
_entity.pdbx_description
1 polymer ?
#
loop_
_entity_poly.entity_id
_entity_poly.type
_entity_poly.pdbx_seq_one_letter_code
_entity_poly.pdbx_strand_id
1 'polypeptide(L)'
;MDGGRAISPRRRPRLGRALPRLRGVQDQPRQVDQPLTRTAARIHALPALDKAAANGLPTLADKGYIGAGIGILVPVRRPKGRSEQALHSDTRTTNNLISGVRALGERAAAELKQRWRTLQHITLSPSRIGDIARAALVLNRIWK
;
A
#
# COMPACT_ATOMS: atom_id res chain seq x y z
N MET A 1 83.05 12.01 20.96
CA MET A 1 82.56 11.32 22.17
C MET A 1 81.23 11.99 22.49
N ASP A 2 80.14 11.40 22.01
CA ASP A 2 79.26 10.52 22.81
C ASP A 2 78.40 11.39 23.75
N GLY A 3 77.08 11.37 23.79
CA GLY A 3 76.03 10.50 23.31
C GLY A 3 74.78 10.90 24.12
N GLY A 4 73.57 10.88 23.54
CA GLY A 4 72.38 11.28 24.31
C GLY A 4 71.09 11.37 23.51
N ARG A 5 70.57 10.22 23.09
CA ARG A 5 69.25 10.06 22.45
C ARG A 5 68.11 10.49 23.39
N ALA A 6 67.13 11.23 22.86
CA ALA A 6 65.77 11.31 23.40
C ALA A 6 64.75 11.06 22.28
N ILE A 7 64.39 9.77 22.14
CA ILE A 7 63.06 9.17 21.96
C ILE A 7 61.95 10.07 21.35
N SER A 8 61.49 9.70 20.14
CA SER A 8 60.26 10.19 19.51
C SER A 8 58.99 9.90 20.32
N PRO A 9 57.93 10.69 20.13
CA PRO A 9 56.58 10.16 20.05
C PRO A 9 56.07 10.24 18.61
N ARG A 10 55.98 9.06 17.97
CA ARG A 10 55.22 8.87 16.72
C ARG A 10 53.77 9.31 16.96
N ARG A 11 53.34 10.38 16.29
CA ARG A 11 51.92 10.74 16.18
C ARG A 11 51.18 9.56 15.53
N ARG A 12 50.29 8.91 16.28
CA ARG A 12 49.34 7.92 15.74
C ARG A 12 48.42 8.64 14.74
N PRO A 13 48.29 8.20 13.48
CA PRO A 13 47.18 8.65 12.66
C PRO A 13 45.89 8.09 13.25
N ARG A 14 44.95 8.99 13.59
CA ARG A 14 43.59 8.62 13.96
C ARG A 14 42.94 7.94 12.75
N LEU A 15 42.65 6.65 12.89
CA LEU A 15 41.80 5.88 11.98
C LEU A 15 40.36 6.43 12.08
N GLY A 16 40.11 7.56 11.43
CA GLY A 16 38.76 8.04 11.14
C GLY A 16 38.20 7.26 9.95
N ARG A 17 37.79 6.02 10.18
CA ARG A 17 37.08 5.21 9.18
C ARG A 17 35.63 5.72 9.13
N ALA A 18 35.39 6.76 8.33
CA ALA A 18 34.05 7.14 7.93
C ALA A 18 33.49 6.02 7.04
N LEU A 19 32.71 5.12 7.63
CA LEU A 19 31.88 4.19 6.89
C LEU A 19 30.87 5.00 6.06
N PRO A 20 30.80 4.81 4.73
CA PRO A 20 29.71 5.40 3.97
C PRO A 20 28.40 4.77 4.46
N ARG A 21 27.50 5.61 4.97
CA ARG A 21 26.10 5.22 5.21
C ARG A 21 25.56 4.68 3.90
N LEU A 22 25.32 3.37 3.84
CA LEU A 22 24.49 2.76 2.81
C LEU A 22 23.09 3.37 2.95
N ARG A 23 22.87 4.47 2.22
CA ARG A 23 21.54 5.00 1.94
C ARG A 23 20.88 3.90 1.11
N GLY A 24 20.06 3.07 1.76
CA GLY A 24 19.18 2.15 1.08
C GLY A 24 18.35 2.96 0.10
N VAL A 25 18.71 2.89 -1.18
CA VAL A 25 17.82 3.20 -2.28
C VAL A 25 16.73 2.15 -2.17
N GLN A 26 15.67 2.48 -1.43
CA GLN A 26 14.38 1.89 -1.71
C GLN A 26 14.04 2.37 -3.12
N ASP A 27 14.39 1.55 -4.10
CA ASP A 27 13.71 1.56 -5.40
C ASP A 27 12.25 1.19 -5.11
N GLN A 28 11.48 2.16 -4.62
CA GLN A 28 10.05 2.09 -4.78
C GLN A 28 9.82 2.11 -6.30
N PRO A 29 9.21 1.06 -6.89
CA PRO A 29 8.85 1.14 -8.29
C PRO A 29 8.02 2.40 -8.46
N ARG A 30 8.47 3.28 -9.37
CA ARG A 30 7.79 4.53 -9.68
C ARG A 30 6.31 4.22 -9.85
N GLN A 31 5.51 4.70 -8.93
CA GLN A 31 4.07 4.60 -9.02
C GLN A 31 3.67 5.48 -10.20
N VAL A 32 3.57 4.85 -11.37
CA VAL A 32 3.24 5.51 -12.62
C VAL A 32 1.98 6.32 -12.37
N ASP A 33 2.06 7.63 -12.55
CA ASP A 33 0.92 8.53 -12.54
C ASP A 33 -0.17 7.96 -13.45
N GLN A 34 -1.27 7.44 -12.88
CA GLN A 34 -2.32 6.77 -13.67
C GLN A 34 -3.68 7.44 -13.47
N PRO A 35 -4.04 8.43 -14.31
CA PRO A 35 -5.45 8.76 -14.55
C PRO A 35 -6.26 7.53 -15.03
N LEU A 36 -5.59 6.52 -15.59
CA LEU A 36 -6.20 5.30 -16.13
C LEU A 36 -6.79 4.36 -15.08
N THR A 37 -6.24 4.28 -13.86
CA THR A 37 -6.72 3.32 -12.85
C THR A 37 -8.10 3.71 -12.30
N ARG A 38 -8.37 5.01 -12.10
CA ARG A 38 -9.69 5.47 -11.59
C ARG A 38 -10.79 5.26 -12.62
N THR A 39 -10.49 5.50 -13.89
CA THR A 39 -11.42 5.21 -14.99
C THR A 39 -11.68 3.70 -15.10
N ALA A 40 -10.64 2.87 -15.05
CA ALA A 40 -10.80 1.41 -15.05
C ALA A 40 -11.63 0.92 -13.85
N ALA A 41 -11.40 1.45 -12.64
CA ALA A 41 -12.20 1.11 -11.47
C ALA A 41 -13.67 1.52 -11.62
N ARG A 42 -13.95 2.68 -12.22
CA ARG A 42 -15.33 3.10 -12.53
C ARG A 42 -16.03 2.16 -13.50
N ILE A 43 -15.32 1.64 -14.50
CA ILE A 43 -15.90 0.75 -15.53
C ILE A 43 -16.07 -0.67 -15.01
N HIS A 44 -15.09 -1.19 -14.28
CA HIS A 44 -15.02 -2.62 -13.97
C HIS A 44 -15.35 -2.98 -12.52
N ALA A 45 -15.07 -2.09 -11.56
CA ALA A 45 -15.21 -2.39 -10.13
C ALA A 45 -16.49 -1.80 -9.52
N LEU A 46 -16.83 -0.55 -9.84
CA LEU A 46 -18.04 0.08 -9.29
C LEU A 46 -19.33 -0.67 -9.63
N PRO A 47 -19.56 -1.18 -10.86
CA PRO A 47 -20.77 -1.93 -11.15
C PRO A 47 -20.91 -3.22 -10.33
N ALA A 48 -19.79 -3.85 -9.95
CA ALA A 48 -19.82 -5.02 -9.08
C ALA A 48 -20.13 -4.62 -7.63
N LEU A 49 -19.59 -3.49 -7.17
CA LEU A 49 -19.89 -2.94 -5.85
C LEU A 49 -21.35 -2.49 -5.73
N ASP A 50 -21.90 -1.84 -6.75
CA ASP A 50 -23.31 -1.43 -6.78
C ASP A 50 -24.24 -2.65 -6.69
N LYS A 51 -23.95 -3.72 -7.42
CA LYS A 51 -24.70 -4.98 -7.33
C LYS A 51 -24.62 -5.58 -5.91
N ALA A 52 -23.43 -5.56 -5.30
CA ALA A 52 -23.27 -6.05 -3.94
C ALA A 52 -24.04 -5.18 -2.93
N ALA A 53 -24.00 -3.86 -3.09
CA ALA A 53 -24.75 -2.92 -2.27
C ALA A 53 -26.27 -3.11 -2.41
N ALA A 54 -26.76 -3.31 -3.63
CA ALA A 54 -28.17 -3.60 -3.91
C ALA A 54 -28.62 -4.93 -3.26
N ASN A 55 -27.71 -5.89 -3.11
CA ASN A 55 -27.96 -7.14 -2.40
C ASN A 55 -27.82 -7.02 -0.86
N GLY A 56 -27.70 -5.80 -0.34
CA GLY A 56 -27.61 -5.52 1.10
C GLY A 56 -26.22 -5.72 1.71
N LEU A 57 -25.18 -5.97 0.90
CA LEU A 57 -23.82 -6.07 1.41
C LEU A 57 -23.25 -4.66 1.65
N PRO A 58 -22.75 -4.33 2.86
CA PRO A 58 -22.07 -3.06 3.08
C PRO A 58 -20.85 -2.93 2.17
N THR A 59 -20.83 -1.90 1.33
CA THR A 59 -19.72 -1.63 0.41
C THR A 59 -19.07 -0.30 0.73
N LEU A 60 -17.74 -0.25 0.58
CA LEU A 60 -16.92 0.91 0.90
C LEU A 60 -16.10 1.30 -0.33
N ALA A 61 -15.95 2.60 -0.58
CA ALA A 61 -15.04 3.10 -1.61
C ALA A 61 -14.20 4.28 -1.12
N ASP A 62 -13.14 4.58 -1.87
CA ASP A 62 -12.26 5.68 -1.55
C ASP A 62 -12.89 7.05 -1.81
N LYS A 63 -12.41 8.07 -1.09
CA LYS A 63 -12.77 9.48 -1.23
C LYS A 63 -12.52 10.02 -2.65
N GLY A 64 -11.71 9.35 -3.46
CA GLY A 64 -11.57 9.57 -4.92
C GLY A 64 -12.78 9.14 -5.76
N TYR A 65 -13.68 8.33 -5.24
CA TYR A 65 -14.87 7.81 -5.94
C TYR A 65 -16.16 8.45 -5.43
N ILE A 66 -16.15 9.77 -5.22
CA ILE A 66 -17.40 10.50 -4.97
C ILE A 66 -18.38 10.20 -6.12
N GLY A 67 -19.63 9.94 -5.75
CA GLY A 67 -20.66 9.47 -6.67
C GLY A 67 -20.47 8.01 -7.10
N ALA A 68 -19.96 7.15 -6.21
CA ALA A 68 -19.74 5.74 -6.51
C ALA A 68 -21.05 4.96 -6.75
N GLY A 69 -22.16 5.35 -6.13
CA GLY A 69 -23.47 4.70 -6.25
C GLY A 69 -24.30 4.82 -4.97
N ILE A 70 -25.60 4.57 -5.05
CA ILE A 70 -26.55 4.61 -3.92
C ILE A 70 -26.38 3.31 -3.13
N GLY A 71 -25.58 3.33 -2.07
CA GLY A 71 -25.29 2.15 -1.24
C GLY A 71 -23.80 1.87 -1.05
N ILE A 72 -22.93 2.56 -1.82
CA ILE A 72 -21.50 2.55 -1.58
C ILE A 72 -21.15 3.67 -0.60
N LEU A 73 -20.63 3.30 0.57
CA LEU A 73 -20.20 4.24 1.60
C LEU A 73 -18.85 4.86 1.19
N VAL A 74 -18.87 6.17 0.95
CA VAL A 74 -17.69 6.96 0.58
C VAL A 74 -17.42 7.99 1.68
N PRO A 75 -16.18 8.09 2.20
CA PRO A 75 -15.83 9.09 3.19
C PRO A 75 -16.09 10.53 2.71
N VAL A 76 -16.71 11.33 3.56
CA VAL A 76 -17.06 12.73 3.25
C VAL A 76 -15.79 13.58 3.17
N ARG A 77 -15.66 14.40 2.11
CA ARG A 77 -14.53 15.34 1.96
C ARG A 77 -14.67 16.52 2.91
N ARG A 78 -13.56 16.86 3.58
CA ARG A 78 -13.41 18.15 4.25
C ARG A 78 -13.53 19.28 3.22
N PRO A 79 -14.07 20.44 3.61
CA PRO A 79 -14.06 21.63 2.76
C PRO A 79 -12.64 21.98 2.32
N LYS A 80 -12.50 22.46 1.08
CA LYS A 80 -11.19 22.85 0.54
C LYS A 80 -10.56 23.93 1.43
N GLY A 81 -9.29 23.76 1.78
CA GLY A 81 -8.55 24.70 2.62
C GLY A 81 -8.88 24.65 4.12
N ARG A 82 -9.80 23.78 4.58
CA ARG A 82 -10.10 23.62 6.01
C ARG A 82 -9.58 22.29 6.55
N SER A 83 -9.24 22.24 7.83
CA SER A 83 -8.78 21.00 8.48
C SER A 83 -9.91 19.95 8.58
N GLU A 84 -9.57 18.71 8.93
CA GLU A 84 -10.58 17.66 9.13
C GLU A 84 -11.56 18.05 10.25
N GLN A 85 -11.14 18.84 11.24
CA GLN A 85 -11.96 19.36 12.35
C GLN A 85 -13.16 20.19 11.88
N ALA A 86 -13.11 20.74 10.65
CA ALA A 86 -14.25 21.45 10.06
C ALA A 86 -15.43 20.54 9.70
N LEU A 87 -15.24 19.20 9.68
CA LEU A 87 -16.35 18.25 9.60
C LEU A 87 -17.05 18.11 10.96
N HIS A 88 -18.36 17.84 10.93
CA HIS A 88 -19.12 17.45 12.12
C HIS A 88 -18.48 16.24 12.81
N SER A 89 -18.61 16.15 14.14
CA SER A 89 -18.05 15.04 14.94
C SER A 89 -18.46 13.69 14.38
N ASP A 90 -19.74 13.53 14.07
CA ASP A 90 -20.30 12.26 13.63
C ASP A 90 -19.77 11.87 12.25
N THR A 91 -19.66 12.84 11.33
CA THR A 91 -19.05 12.62 10.02
C THR A 91 -17.60 12.17 10.14
N ARG A 92 -16.85 12.75 11.08
CA ARG A 92 -15.46 12.38 11.34
C ARG A 92 -15.36 10.96 11.89
N THR A 93 -16.23 10.62 12.84
CA THR A 93 -16.32 9.27 13.41
C THR A 93 -16.64 8.24 12.33
N THR A 94 -17.64 8.49 11.49
CA THR A 94 -18.00 7.62 10.36
C THR A 94 -16.84 7.48 9.37
N ASN A 95 -16.16 8.57 9.00
CA ASN A 95 -14.97 8.52 8.14
C ASN A 95 -13.84 7.68 8.76
N ASN A 96 -13.63 7.77 10.07
CA ASN A 96 -12.62 6.98 10.79
C ASN A 96 -12.98 5.49 10.80
N LEU A 97 -14.25 5.15 11.02
CA LEU A 97 -14.73 3.77 10.96
C LEU A 97 -14.53 3.16 9.57
N ILE A 98 -14.93 3.88 8.51
CA ILE A 98 -14.72 3.43 7.12
C ILE A 98 -13.23 3.23 6.84
N SER A 99 -12.39 4.17 7.28
CA SER A 99 -10.94 4.09 7.08
C SER A 99 -10.32 2.91 7.82
N GLY A 100 -10.78 2.62 9.04
CA GLY A 100 -10.34 1.47 9.83
C GLY A 100 -10.66 0.14 9.16
N VAL A 101 -11.88 -0.02 8.64
CA VAL A 101 -12.27 -1.25 7.90
C VAL A 101 -11.42 -1.41 6.63
N ARG A 102 -11.18 -0.31 5.90
CA ARG A 102 -10.32 -0.34 4.70
C ARG A 102 -8.87 -0.69 5.01
N ALA A 103 -8.32 -0.15 6.09
CA ALA A 103 -6.94 -0.41 6.50
C ALA A 103 -6.68 -1.89 6.73
N LEU A 104 -7.67 -2.67 7.19
CA LEU A 104 -7.55 -4.12 7.32
C LEU A 104 -7.38 -4.81 5.95
N GLY A 105 -8.17 -4.43 4.95
CA GLY A 105 -8.07 -4.98 3.60
C GLY A 105 -6.76 -4.58 2.91
N GLU A 106 -6.36 -3.32 3.03
CA GLU A 106 -5.09 -2.81 2.50
C GLU A 106 -3.89 -3.51 3.15
N ARG A 107 -3.94 -3.71 4.48
CA ARG A 107 -2.96 -4.51 5.21
C ARG A 107 -2.94 -5.95 4.74
N ALA A 108 -4.10 -6.61 4.59
CA ALA A 108 -4.16 -7.99 4.12
C ALA A 108 -3.53 -8.14 2.72
N ALA A 109 -3.81 -7.20 1.82
CA ALA A 109 -3.20 -7.16 0.49
C ALA A 109 -1.69 -6.88 0.55
N ALA A 110 -1.23 -6.02 1.46
CA ALA A 110 0.18 -5.76 1.68
C ALA A 110 0.90 -7.00 2.24
N GLU A 111 0.35 -7.63 3.27
CA GLU A 111 0.88 -8.86 3.88
C GLU A 111 0.93 -10.00 2.87
N LEU A 112 -0.10 -10.16 2.02
CA LEU A 112 -0.11 -11.13 0.92
C LEU A 112 1.08 -10.91 -0.03
N LYS A 113 1.34 -9.65 -0.42
CA LYS A 113 2.46 -9.30 -1.31
C LYS A 113 3.82 -9.43 -0.63
N GLN A 114 3.92 -9.18 0.68
CA GLN A 114 5.19 -9.18 1.40
C GLN A 114 5.61 -10.55 1.92
N ARG A 115 4.67 -11.38 2.38
CA ARG A 115 4.99 -12.68 2.99
C ARG A 115 5.16 -13.80 1.98
N TRP A 116 4.47 -13.72 0.85
CA TRP A 116 4.49 -14.78 -0.15
C TRP A 116 5.54 -14.48 -1.21
N ARG A 117 6.75 -15.01 -1.01
CA ARG A 117 7.89 -14.83 -1.94
C ARG A 117 7.55 -15.20 -3.39
N THR A 118 6.69 -16.20 -3.60
CA THR A 118 6.21 -16.55 -4.94
C THR A 118 5.45 -15.42 -5.61
N LEU A 119 4.55 -14.72 -4.89
CA LEU A 119 3.81 -13.58 -5.42
C LEU A 119 4.70 -12.36 -5.70
N GLN A 120 5.86 -12.25 -5.06
CA GLN A 120 6.82 -11.17 -5.32
C GLN A 120 7.51 -11.29 -6.68
N HIS A 121 7.56 -12.50 -7.24
CA HIS A 121 8.22 -12.77 -8.52
C HIS A 121 7.24 -12.93 -9.69
N ILE A 122 5.93 -12.89 -9.42
CA ILE A 122 4.90 -13.02 -10.46
C ILE A 122 4.58 -11.64 -11.04
N THR A 123 4.81 -11.48 -12.34
CA THR A 123 4.47 -10.26 -13.10
C THR A 123 3.06 -10.29 -13.68
N LEU A 124 2.31 -11.39 -13.49
CA LEU A 124 0.92 -11.51 -13.94
C LEU A 124 0.01 -10.55 -13.16
N SER A 125 -1.00 -10.02 -13.85
CA SER A 125 -2.01 -9.19 -13.20
C SER A 125 -2.80 -9.99 -12.16
N PRO A 126 -3.28 -9.36 -11.06
CA PRO A 126 -4.05 -10.05 -10.03
C PRO A 126 -5.27 -10.81 -10.57
N SER A 127 -5.96 -10.27 -11.58
CA SER A 127 -7.09 -10.95 -12.22
C SER A 127 -6.67 -12.27 -12.87
N ARG A 128 -5.54 -12.28 -13.59
CA ARG A 128 -5.03 -13.47 -14.27
C ARG A 128 -4.56 -14.52 -13.27
N ILE A 129 -3.94 -14.11 -12.15
CA ILE A 129 -3.61 -15.01 -11.04
C ILE A 129 -4.90 -15.64 -10.48
N GLY A 130 -5.95 -14.83 -10.29
CA GLY A 130 -7.26 -15.29 -9.83
C GLY A 130 -7.91 -16.31 -10.78
N ASP A 131 -7.81 -16.09 -12.09
CA ASP A 131 -8.37 -17.01 -13.09
C ASP A 131 -7.63 -18.36 -13.09
N ILE A 132 -6.29 -18.35 -12.98
CA ILE A 132 -5.49 -19.58 -12.83
C ILE A 132 -5.86 -20.31 -11.54
N ALA A 133 -5.99 -19.59 -10.41
CA ALA A 133 -6.38 -20.17 -9.14
C ALA A 133 -7.78 -20.80 -9.21
N ARG A 134 -8.75 -20.14 -9.88
CA ARG A 134 -10.09 -20.68 -10.10
C ARG A 134 -10.06 -21.96 -10.95
N ALA A 135 -9.30 -21.95 -12.05
CA ALA A 135 -9.13 -23.12 -12.91
C ALA A 135 -8.50 -24.30 -12.16
N ALA A 136 -7.43 -24.05 -11.40
CA ALA A 136 -6.79 -25.06 -10.57
C ALA A 136 -7.73 -25.63 -9.50
N LEU A 137 -8.59 -24.80 -8.88
CA LEU A 137 -9.59 -25.26 -7.91
C LEU A 137 -10.62 -26.19 -8.56
N VAL A 138 -11.14 -25.84 -9.75
CA VAL A 138 -12.07 -26.69 -10.49
C VAL A 138 -11.42 -28.03 -10.85
N LEU A 139 -10.21 -28.01 -11.41
CA LEU A 139 -9.47 -29.23 -11.76
C LEU A 139 -9.22 -30.12 -10.53
N ASN A 140 -8.78 -29.56 -9.41
CA ASN A 140 -8.57 -30.31 -8.16
C ASN A 140 -9.86 -30.91 -7.59
N ARG A 141 -11.02 -30.28 -7.83
CA ARG A 141 -12.32 -30.81 -7.38
C ARG A 141 -12.88 -31.90 -8.29
N ILE A 142 -12.44 -31.96 -9.54
CA ILE A 142 -12.78 -33.01 -10.51
C ILE A 142 -11.92 -34.27 -10.30
N TRP A 143 -10.71 -34.12 -9.76
CA TRP A 143 -9.75 -35.20 -9.57
C TRP A 143 -9.92 -36.01 -8.27
N LYS A 144 -11.05 -35.83 -7.59
CA LYS A 144 -11.40 -36.52 -6.34
C LYS A 144 -12.38 -37.65 -6.63
#